data_AF-A0AAF0LHS5-F1
#
_entry.id   AF-A0AAF0LHS5-F1
#
_cell.length_a   1.000
_cell.length_b   1.000
_cell.length_c   1.000
_cell.angle_alpha   90.00
_cell.angle_beta   90.00
_cell.angle_gamma   90.00
#
_symmetry.space_group_name_H-M   'P 1'
#
loop_
_entity.id
_entity.type
_entity.pdbx_description
1 polymer ?
#
loop_
_entity_poly.entity_id
_entity_poly.type
_entity_poly.pdbx_seq_one_letter_code
_entity_poly.pdbx_strand_id
1 'polypeptide(L)'
;MTTWNESDHPRASQKGVPGNGGAFVGKGHSPADDVTLGASTAAPEPFVFNGRYQDNEQVRHLYPEYAAVRADLEEKGAYPYNDSFKGRLPSLATTNDDSEDTAIYLLQTMHSLDEVKRDVQAFRDAGGYEAADIPVGEVRRGTLARYGWYMGGTGWQTYENVRVTRDTRGRVLLKEPRQRSWRTISDGGTFLMQDAIA
;
A
#
# COMPACT_ATOMS: atom_id res chain seq x y z
N MET A 1 8.48 27.96 9.18
CA MET A 1 7.98 28.23 7.82
C MET A 1 8.95 27.60 6.85
N THR A 2 8.64 26.41 6.37
CA THR A 2 9.46 25.68 5.41
C THR A 2 8.57 25.44 4.20
N THR A 3 8.82 26.17 3.12
CA THR A 3 8.10 26.04 1.86
C THR A 3 8.56 24.75 1.17
N TRP A 4 7.62 23.84 0.96
CA TRP A 4 7.82 22.61 0.20
C TRP A 4 7.70 22.93 -1.30
N ASN A 5 8.64 22.43 -2.11
CA ASN A 5 8.76 22.79 -3.52
C ASN A 5 8.20 21.67 -4.40
N GLU A 6 7.29 22.02 -5.29
CA GLU A 6 6.35 21.13 -6.00
C GLU A 6 6.97 20.40 -7.22
N SER A 7 8.30 20.38 -7.35
CA SER A 7 8.98 20.04 -8.62
C SER A 7 9.60 18.63 -8.74
N ASP A 8 9.55 17.77 -7.71
CA ASP A 8 10.33 16.52 -7.68
C ASP A 8 9.57 15.21 -8.00
N HIS A 9 8.35 15.26 -8.53
CA HIS A 9 7.60 14.05 -8.89
C HIS A 9 7.05 14.09 -10.32
N PRO A 10 7.76 13.57 -11.34
CA PRO A 10 7.15 13.33 -12.64
C PRO A 10 6.13 12.18 -12.54
N ARG A 11 4.83 12.53 -12.58
CA ARG A 11 3.74 11.57 -12.82
C ARG A 11 3.94 10.92 -14.19
N ALA A 12 4.21 9.62 -14.20
CA ALA A 12 4.26 8.82 -15.42
C ALA A 12 2.92 8.91 -16.17
N SER A 13 2.99 9.43 -17.39
CA SER A 13 1.85 9.59 -18.29
C SER A 13 1.41 8.22 -18.83
N GLN A 14 0.20 7.78 -18.51
CA GLN A 14 -0.41 6.61 -19.14
C GLN A 14 -0.85 6.98 -20.57
N LYS A 15 -0.06 6.53 -21.56
CA LYS A 15 -0.44 6.48 -22.97
C LYS A 15 -1.48 5.37 -23.19
N GLY A 16 -2.56 5.71 -23.88
CA GLY A 16 -3.70 4.83 -24.15
C GLY A 16 -3.37 3.57 -24.95
N VAL A 17 -4.17 2.53 -24.71
CA VAL A 17 -4.23 1.32 -25.53
C VAL A 17 -5.45 1.43 -26.47
N PRO A 18 -5.28 1.32 -27.80
CA PRO A 18 -6.36 1.39 -28.76
C PRO A 18 -7.20 0.10 -28.80
N GLY A 19 -8.45 0.26 -29.23
CA GLY A 19 -9.54 -0.69 -29.05
C GLY A 19 -9.40 -2.02 -29.79
N ASN A 20 -10.13 -3.01 -29.28
CA ASN A 20 -10.36 -4.28 -29.97
C ASN A 20 -11.85 -4.37 -30.32
N GLY A 21 -12.16 -4.06 -31.58
CA GLY A 21 -13.46 -4.30 -32.19
C GLY A 21 -13.59 -5.77 -32.54
N GLY A 22 -14.50 -6.47 -31.88
CA GLY A 22 -14.87 -7.85 -32.18
C GLY A 22 -16.37 -8.00 -32.13
N ALA A 23 -17.01 -7.95 -33.30
CA ALA A 23 -18.42 -8.30 -33.48
C ALA A 23 -18.61 -9.80 -33.24
N PHE A 24 -19.45 -10.17 -32.27
CA PHE A 24 -20.00 -11.51 -32.16
C PHE A 24 -21.50 -11.47 -32.44
N VAL A 25 -21.85 -12.07 -33.58
CA VAL A 25 -23.21 -12.31 -34.06
C VAL A 25 -23.86 -13.39 -33.18
N GLY A 26 -25.14 -13.18 -32.86
CA GLY A 26 -25.85 -13.87 -31.81
C GLY A 26 -26.24 -15.33 -32.09
N LYS A 27 -26.59 -16.02 -31.00
CA LYS A 27 -27.53 -17.15 -30.97
C LYS A 27 -28.41 -17.00 -29.73
N GLY A 28 -29.72 -17.11 -29.96
CA GLY A 28 -30.78 -16.70 -29.04
C GLY A 28 -30.74 -17.31 -27.64
N HIS A 29 -31.13 -16.49 -26.66
CA HIS A 29 -31.46 -16.90 -25.31
C HIS A 29 -32.96 -16.71 -25.09
N SER A 30 -33.62 -17.77 -24.61
CA SER A 30 -35.03 -17.80 -24.25
C SER A 30 -35.34 -16.86 -23.08
N PRO A 31 -36.51 -16.17 -23.06
CA PRO A 31 -36.90 -15.30 -21.95
C PRO A 31 -37.67 -16.13 -20.91
N ALA A 32 -36.96 -16.94 -20.14
CA ALA A 32 -37.54 -17.64 -18.98
C ALA A 32 -36.40 -18.06 -18.06
N ASP A 33 -35.92 -17.11 -17.26
CA ASP A 33 -35.31 -17.29 -15.94
C ASP A 33 -34.81 -15.91 -15.50
N ASP A 34 -35.77 -15.01 -15.32
CA ASP A 34 -35.52 -13.71 -14.68
C ASP A 34 -35.39 -13.98 -13.17
N VAL A 35 -34.20 -14.43 -12.76
CA VAL A 35 -33.83 -14.52 -11.35
C VAL A 35 -33.68 -13.08 -10.86
N THR A 36 -34.80 -12.51 -10.41
CA THR A 36 -34.78 -11.26 -9.66
C THR A 36 -34.07 -11.56 -8.33
N LEU A 37 -32.76 -11.30 -8.29
CA LEU A 37 -32.00 -11.24 -7.06
C LEU A 37 -32.58 -10.09 -6.24
N GLY A 38 -33.55 -10.40 -5.39
CA GLY A 38 -34.13 -9.44 -4.45
C GLY A 38 -33.00 -8.85 -3.62
N ALA A 39 -32.73 -7.57 -3.81
CA ALA A 39 -31.82 -6.83 -2.95
C ALA A 39 -32.33 -6.95 -1.52
N SER A 40 -31.54 -7.59 -0.65
CA SER A 40 -31.83 -7.64 0.78
C SER A 40 -31.94 -6.20 1.28
N THR A 41 -33.15 -5.82 1.71
CA THR A 41 -33.48 -4.51 2.29
C THR A 41 -33.19 -4.45 3.79
N ALA A 42 -32.49 -5.44 4.34
CA ALA A 42 -32.00 -5.37 5.71
C ALA A 42 -31.04 -4.18 5.83
N ALA A 43 -31.32 -3.28 6.75
CA ALA A 43 -30.36 -2.24 7.12
C ALA A 43 -29.03 -2.92 7.48
N PRO A 44 -27.89 -2.40 7.00
CA PRO A 44 -26.60 -2.99 7.32
C PRO A 44 -26.45 -3.05 8.83
N GLU A 45 -26.10 -4.23 9.37
CA GLU A 45 -25.78 -4.37 10.78
C GLU A 45 -24.61 -3.42 11.10
N PRO A 46 -24.64 -2.75 12.27
CA PRO A 46 -23.55 -1.85 12.64
C PRO A 46 -22.25 -2.63 12.75
N PHE A 47 -21.15 -2.00 12.33
CA PHE A 47 -19.83 -2.58 12.51
C PHE A 47 -19.56 -2.84 14.00
N VAL A 48 -19.10 -4.04 14.33
CA VAL A 48 -18.71 -4.41 15.69
C VAL A 48 -17.23 -4.77 15.70
N PHE A 49 -16.44 -3.96 16.41
CA PHE A 49 -15.02 -4.24 16.59
C PHE A 49 -14.82 -5.53 17.41
N ASN A 50 -14.01 -6.45 16.91
CA ASN A 50 -13.77 -7.75 17.55
C ASN A 50 -12.75 -7.72 18.70
N GLY A 51 -12.26 -6.53 19.08
CA GLY A 51 -11.26 -6.34 20.13
C GLY A 51 -9.80 -6.56 19.68
N ARG A 52 -9.55 -6.88 18.40
CA ARG A 52 -8.22 -7.21 17.87
C ARG A 52 -7.74 -6.18 16.87
N TYR A 53 -6.91 -5.25 17.32
CA TYR A 53 -6.30 -4.24 16.45
C TYR A 53 -5.34 -4.81 15.40
N GLN A 54 -4.86 -6.06 15.55
CA GLN A 54 -4.00 -6.71 14.56
C GLN A 54 -4.81 -7.36 13.42
N ASP A 55 -6.12 -7.48 13.56
CA ASP A 55 -6.99 -8.12 12.57
C ASP A 55 -7.61 -7.06 11.65
N ASN A 56 -6.85 -6.60 10.66
CA ASN A 56 -7.33 -5.59 9.71
C ASN A 56 -8.38 -6.14 8.73
N GLU A 57 -8.47 -7.46 8.56
CA GLU A 57 -9.41 -8.06 7.62
C GLU A 57 -10.87 -7.89 8.08
N GLN A 58 -11.11 -7.64 9.37
CA GLN A 58 -12.44 -7.37 9.89
C GLN A 58 -13.12 -6.14 9.25
N VAL A 59 -12.33 -5.18 8.74
CA VAL A 59 -12.83 -3.99 8.04
C VAL A 59 -12.69 -4.07 6.51
N ARG A 60 -12.23 -5.20 5.96
CA ARG A 60 -11.97 -5.35 4.51
C ARG A 60 -13.20 -5.05 3.66
N HIS A 61 -14.37 -5.48 4.11
CA HIS A 61 -15.65 -5.25 3.43
C HIS A 61 -16.03 -3.76 3.32
N LEU A 62 -15.54 -2.91 4.23
CA LEU A 62 -15.76 -1.46 4.23
C LEU A 62 -14.78 -0.70 3.32
N TYR A 63 -13.75 -1.39 2.80
CA TYR A 63 -12.68 -0.76 2.04
C TYR A 63 -13.12 -0.03 0.76
N PRO A 64 -14.10 -0.52 -0.03
CA PRO A 64 -14.56 0.20 -1.22
C PRO A 64 -15.10 1.61 -0.89
N GLU A 65 -15.87 1.76 0.18
CA GLU A 65 -16.38 3.05 0.64
C GLU A 65 -15.24 3.96 1.12
N TYR A 66 -14.35 3.41 1.95
CA TYR A 66 -13.15 4.11 2.42
C TYR A 66 -12.30 4.64 1.26
N ALA A 67 -12.04 3.82 0.24
CA ALA A 67 -11.22 4.20 -0.91
C ALA A 67 -11.86 5.33 -1.71
N ALA A 68 -13.19 5.33 -1.86
CA ALA A 68 -13.92 6.41 -2.52
C ALA A 68 -13.81 7.73 -1.74
N VAL A 69 -14.02 7.70 -0.42
CA VAL A 69 -13.89 8.89 0.45
C VAL A 69 -12.45 9.41 0.43
N ARG A 70 -11.46 8.51 0.47
CA ARG A 70 -10.05 8.89 0.40
C ARG A 70 -9.69 9.58 -0.91
N ALA A 71 -10.14 9.03 -2.05
CA ALA A 71 -9.89 9.64 -3.36
C ALA A 71 -10.49 11.06 -3.46
N ASP A 72 -11.70 11.26 -2.92
CA ASP A 72 -12.33 12.59 -2.83
C ASP A 72 -11.54 13.57 -1.94
N LEU A 73 -11.00 13.10 -0.80
CA LEU A 73 -10.15 13.91 0.07
C LEU A 73 -8.83 14.29 -0.62
N GLU A 74 -8.19 13.34 -1.31
CA GLU A 74 -6.95 13.56 -2.06
C GLU A 74 -7.15 14.55 -3.23
N GLU A 75 -8.26 14.43 -3.97
CA GLU A 75 -8.63 15.39 -5.03
C GLU A 75 -8.78 16.81 -4.49
N LYS A 76 -9.29 16.96 -3.27
CA LYS A 76 -9.45 18.24 -2.58
C LYS A 76 -8.18 18.74 -1.90
N GLY A 77 -7.07 18.00 -1.98
CA GLY A 77 -5.82 18.32 -1.29
C GLY A 77 -5.92 18.24 0.24
N ALA A 78 -6.93 17.55 0.77
CA ALA A 78 -7.10 17.36 2.21
C ALA A 78 -6.24 16.18 2.68
N TYR A 79 -5.52 16.38 3.78
CA TYR A 79 -4.74 15.29 4.38
C TYR A 79 -5.69 14.29 5.08
N PRO A 80 -5.48 12.97 4.90
CA PRO A 80 -6.41 11.94 5.37
C PRO A 80 -6.24 11.62 6.87
N TYR A 81 -6.47 12.59 7.75
CA TYR A 81 -6.61 12.33 9.19
C TYR A 81 -7.91 11.59 9.50
N ASN A 82 -7.99 10.85 10.63
CA ASN A 82 -9.19 10.11 11.03
C ASN A 82 -10.47 10.97 10.99
N ASP A 83 -10.40 12.18 11.56
CA ASP A 83 -11.53 13.10 11.62
C ASP A 83 -12.03 13.51 10.22
N SER A 84 -11.20 13.44 9.18
CA SER A 84 -11.62 13.71 7.80
C SER A 84 -12.56 12.64 7.24
N PHE A 85 -12.61 11.45 7.84
CA PHE A 85 -13.47 10.33 7.42
C PHE A 85 -14.76 10.18 8.24
N LYS A 86 -14.83 10.79 9.43
CA LYS A 86 -15.99 10.68 10.32
C LYS A 86 -17.29 11.12 9.65
N GLY A 87 -18.32 10.28 9.77
CA GLY A 87 -19.65 10.48 9.18
C GLY A 87 -19.69 10.37 7.65
N ARG A 88 -18.59 9.97 6.99
CA ARG A 88 -18.52 9.89 5.51
C ARG A 88 -18.65 8.48 4.97
N LEU A 89 -18.55 7.46 5.81
CA LEU A 89 -18.72 6.06 5.42
C LEU A 89 -20.15 5.62 5.76
N PRO A 90 -21.04 5.45 4.77
CA PRO A 90 -22.44 5.09 5.02
C PRO A 90 -22.59 3.81 5.87
N SER A 91 -21.71 2.82 5.66
CA SER A 91 -21.74 1.57 6.42
C SER A 91 -21.37 1.73 7.90
N LEU A 92 -20.82 2.88 8.31
CA LEU A 92 -20.51 3.20 9.70
C LEU A 92 -21.51 4.17 10.35
N ALA A 93 -22.50 4.68 9.62
CA ALA A 93 -23.38 5.76 10.10
C ALA A 93 -24.21 5.40 11.35
N THR A 94 -24.45 4.12 11.61
CA THR A 94 -25.20 3.62 12.78
C THR A 94 -24.30 3.15 13.92
N THR A 95 -22.99 3.24 13.74
CA THR A 95 -21.97 2.82 14.70
C THR A 95 -21.69 3.96 15.69
N ASN A 96 -21.29 3.64 16.92
CA ASN A 96 -20.88 4.68 17.87
C ASN A 96 -19.52 5.29 17.47
N ASP A 97 -19.25 6.51 17.91
CA ASP A 97 -18.03 7.27 17.57
C ASP A 97 -16.74 6.46 17.82
N ASP A 98 -16.62 5.76 18.95
CA ASP A 98 -15.43 4.97 19.29
C ASP A 98 -15.18 3.81 18.30
N SER A 99 -16.27 3.17 17.85
CA SER A 99 -16.23 2.04 16.92
C SER A 99 -16.02 2.53 15.48
N GLU A 100 -16.56 3.70 15.13
CA GLU A 100 -16.26 4.36 13.86
C GLU A 100 -14.78 4.76 13.78
N ASP A 101 -14.25 5.39 14.84
CA ASP A 101 -12.82 5.76 14.93
C ASP A 101 -11.92 4.54 14.79
N THR A 102 -12.28 3.46 15.47
CA THR A 102 -11.55 2.19 15.39
C THR A 102 -11.62 1.60 13.97
N ALA A 103 -12.78 1.62 13.32
CA ALA A 103 -12.92 1.13 11.94
C ALA A 103 -12.06 1.95 10.97
N ILE A 104 -12.10 3.28 11.07
CA ILE A 104 -11.30 4.20 10.24
C ILE A 104 -9.80 3.94 10.44
N TYR A 105 -9.36 3.77 11.69
CA TYR A 105 -7.98 3.45 12.02
C TYR A 105 -7.52 2.13 11.35
N LEU A 106 -8.33 1.07 11.44
CA LEU A 106 -8.03 -0.22 10.82
C LEU A 106 -8.03 -0.12 9.29
N LEU A 107 -8.94 0.68 8.71
CA LEU A 107 -9.02 0.90 7.27
C LEU A 107 -7.77 1.59 6.72
N GLN A 108 -7.29 2.64 7.40
CA GLN A 108 -6.03 3.31 7.05
C GLN A 108 -4.84 2.36 7.16
N THR A 109 -4.78 1.60 8.25
CA THR A 109 -3.75 0.58 8.50
C THR A 109 -3.71 -0.46 7.38
N MET A 110 -4.88 -0.99 7.01
CA MET A 110 -5.05 -1.93 5.90
C MET A 110 -4.64 -1.32 4.55
N HIS A 111 -5.01 -0.07 4.29
CA HIS A 111 -4.60 0.64 3.08
C HIS A 111 -3.07 0.70 2.97
N SER A 112 -2.38 1.13 4.03
CA SER A 112 -0.91 1.20 4.03
C SER A 112 -0.27 -0.18 3.85
N LEU A 113 -0.85 -1.24 4.43
CA LEU A 113 -0.39 -2.61 4.17
C LEU A 113 -0.52 -3.01 2.69
N ASP A 114 -1.64 -2.68 2.05
CA ASP A 114 -1.86 -2.96 0.64
C ASP A 114 -0.90 -2.15 -0.25
N GLU A 115 -0.61 -0.89 0.10
CA GLU A 115 0.40 -0.07 -0.58
C GLU A 115 1.79 -0.71 -0.48
N VAL A 116 2.24 -1.14 0.71
CA VAL A 116 3.54 -1.83 0.83
C VAL A 116 3.57 -3.14 0.09
N LYS A 117 2.50 -3.95 0.15
CA LYS A 117 2.46 -5.20 -0.61
C LYS A 117 2.65 -4.94 -2.11
N ARG A 118 1.98 -3.90 -2.63
CA ARG A 118 2.14 -3.47 -4.02
C ARG A 118 3.56 -3.00 -4.31
N ASP A 119 4.14 -2.17 -3.44
CA ASP A 119 5.48 -1.61 -3.65
C ASP A 119 6.58 -2.69 -3.56
N VAL A 120 6.46 -3.63 -2.62
CA VAL A 120 7.31 -4.83 -2.53
C VAL A 120 7.21 -5.65 -3.80
N GLN A 121 5.98 -5.91 -4.28
CA GLN A 121 5.78 -6.68 -5.49
C GLN A 121 6.37 -5.98 -6.71
N ALA A 122 6.12 -4.68 -6.88
CA ALA A 122 6.68 -3.88 -7.97
C ALA A 122 8.22 -3.86 -7.94
N PHE A 123 8.83 -3.76 -6.75
CA PHE A 123 10.28 -3.82 -6.59
C PHE A 123 10.85 -5.18 -6.99
N ARG A 124 10.16 -6.28 -6.64
CA ARG A 124 10.53 -7.65 -7.05
C ARG A 124 10.36 -7.87 -8.55
N ASP A 125 9.26 -7.39 -9.13
CA ASP A 125 9.01 -7.46 -10.58
C ASP A 125 10.08 -6.70 -11.38
N ALA A 126 10.66 -5.66 -10.80
CA ALA A 126 11.80 -4.93 -11.37
C ALA A 126 13.15 -5.67 -11.20
N GLY A 127 13.17 -6.88 -10.66
CA GLY A 127 14.38 -7.69 -10.43
C GLY A 127 14.97 -7.56 -9.03
N GLY A 128 14.23 -6.98 -8.08
CA GLY A 128 14.65 -6.93 -6.68
C GLY A 128 14.56 -8.28 -5.97
N TYR A 129 15.43 -8.51 -5.00
CA TYR A 129 15.52 -9.72 -4.18
C TYR A 129 15.76 -9.37 -2.70
N GLU A 130 15.65 -10.33 -1.78
CA GLU A 130 15.90 -10.07 -0.36
C GLU A 130 17.39 -9.78 -0.12
N ALA A 131 17.72 -8.68 0.56
CA ALA A 131 19.12 -8.35 0.86
C ALA A 131 19.78 -9.40 1.79
N ALA A 132 18.97 -10.23 2.46
CA ALA A 132 19.42 -11.40 3.19
C ALA A 132 20.07 -12.48 2.30
N ASP A 133 19.81 -12.47 0.99
CA ASP A 133 20.40 -13.43 0.05
C ASP A 133 21.81 -13.02 -0.40
N ILE A 134 22.26 -11.81 -0.06
CA ILE A 134 23.65 -11.37 -0.30
C ILE A 134 24.59 -12.21 0.58
N PRO A 135 25.63 -12.86 0.04
CA PRO A 135 26.62 -13.55 0.85
C PRO A 135 27.33 -12.62 1.83
N VAL A 136 27.67 -13.13 3.02
CA VAL A 136 28.39 -12.36 4.05
C VAL A 136 29.73 -11.85 3.49
N GLY A 137 29.98 -10.54 3.65
CA GLY A 137 31.17 -9.86 3.14
C GLY A 137 31.13 -9.50 1.66
N GLU A 138 30.17 -10.02 0.87
CA GLU A 138 30.01 -9.61 -0.52
C GLU A 138 29.42 -8.20 -0.61
N VAL A 139 29.96 -7.37 -1.51
CA VAL A 139 29.50 -6.00 -1.73
C VAL A 139 28.73 -5.92 -3.04
N ARG A 140 27.46 -5.59 -2.95
CA ARG A 140 26.58 -5.29 -4.08
C ARG A 140 26.39 -3.78 -4.24
N ARG A 141 26.05 -3.33 -5.45
CA ARG A 141 25.77 -1.92 -5.74
C ARG A 141 24.44 -1.79 -6.46
N GLY A 142 23.61 -0.85 -6.04
CA GLY A 142 22.31 -0.61 -6.67
C GLY A 142 21.36 0.13 -5.73
N THR A 143 20.10 -0.27 -5.75
CA THR A 143 19.03 0.32 -4.96
C THR A 143 18.66 -0.63 -3.83
N LEU A 144 18.63 -0.11 -2.61
CA LEU A 144 18.17 -0.82 -1.42
C LEU A 144 16.82 -0.23 -0.98
N ALA A 145 15.78 -1.04 -0.93
CA ALA A 145 14.53 -0.69 -0.27
C ALA A 145 14.49 -1.31 1.13
N ARG A 146 13.99 -0.56 2.10
CA ARG A 146 13.62 -1.03 3.42
C ARG A 146 12.11 -0.90 3.55
N TYR A 147 11.47 -1.90 4.12
CA TYR A 147 10.07 -1.82 4.52
C TYR A 147 9.89 -2.45 5.89
N GLY A 148 8.98 -1.91 6.70
CA GLY A 148 8.73 -2.40 8.03
C GLY A 148 7.44 -1.84 8.57
N TRP A 149 6.71 -2.67 9.30
CA TRP A 149 5.48 -2.26 9.95
C TRP A 149 5.79 -1.47 11.22
N TYR A 150 5.16 -0.31 11.38
CA TYR A 150 5.08 0.37 12.67
C TYR A 150 3.68 0.96 12.86
N MET A 151 3.30 1.22 14.11
CA MET A 151 2.00 1.83 14.42
C MET A 151 1.93 3.23 13.77
N GLY A 152 1.01 3.42 12.82
CA GLY A 152 0.80 4.71 12.14
C GLY A 152 1.41 4.82 10.74
N GLY A 153 1.94 3.73 10.18
CA GLY A 153 2.29 3.70 8.77
C GLY A 153 3.24 2.59 8.38
N THR A 154 3.56 2.58 7.10
CA THR A 154 4.51 1.65 6.53
C THR A 154 5.82 2.35 6.25
N GLY A 155 6.89 1.90 6.91
CA GLY A 155 8.23 2.48 6.79
C GLY A 155 8.94 2.12 5.50
N TRP A 156 8.28 2.28 4.34
CA TRP A 156 8.91 2.13 3.04
C TRP A 156 9.92 3.26 2.84
N GLN A 157 11.17 2.88 2.57
CA GLN A 157 12.25 3.83 2.33
C GLN A 157 13.22 3.24 1.32
N THR A 158 13.55 4.02 0.29
CA THR A 158 14.53 3.63 -0.73
C THR A 158 15.84 4.38 -0.54
N TYR A 159 16.95 3.70 -0.85
CA TYR A 159 18.29 4.24 -0.91
C TYR A 159 18.90 3.88 -2.25
N GLU A 160 19.12 4.88 -3.09
CA GLU A 160 19.62 4.67 -4.47
C GLU A 160 21.14 4.77 -4.54
N ASN A 161 21.73 4.07 -5.51
CA ASN A 161 23.16 4.10 -5.79
C ASN A 161 24.04 3.83 -4.55
N VAL A 162 23.58 2.93 -3.69
CA VAL A 162 24.28 2.53 -2.48
C VAL A 162 25.13 1.30 -2.72
N ARG A 163 26.12 1.10 -1.86
CA ARG A 163 26.78 -0.20 -1.69
C ARG A 163 26.15 -0.90 -0.51
N VAL A 164 25.86 -2.19 -0.66
CA VAL A 164 25.21 -3.01 0.36
C VAL A 164 26.05 -4.24 0.62
N THR A 165 26.20 -4.64 1.88
CA THR A 165 26.84 -5.89 2.28
C THR A 165 26.17 -6.44 3.52
N ARG A 166 26.51 -7.68 3.90
CA ARG A 166 26.11 -8.28 5.17
C ARG A 166 27.32 -8.56 6.05
N ASP A 167 27.17 -8.28 7.34
CA ASP A 167 28.17 -8.63 8.34
C ASP A 167 28.01 -10.08 8.83
N THR A 168 28.95 -10.53 9.66
CA THR A 168 28.94 -11.89 10.24
C THR A 168 27.78 -12.15 11.20
N ARG A 169 27.05 -11.11 11.61
CA ARG A 169 25.81 -11.21 12.41
C ARG A 169 24.56 -11.18 11.53
N GLY A 170 24.73 -11.18 10.21
CA GLY A 170 23.65 -11.16 9.23
C GLY A 170 23.00 -9.79 9.03
N ARG A 171 23.53 -8.72 9.64
CA ARG A 171 22.98 -7.36 9.53
C ARG A 171 23.28 -6.78 8.16
N VAL A 172 22.30 -6.08 7.60
CA VAL A 172 22.46 -5.34 6.34
C VAL A 172 23.19 -4.03 6.65
N LEU A 173 24.34 -3.85 6.00
CA LEU A 173 25.14 -2.63 6.06
C LEU A 173 24.99 -1.92 4.73
N LEU A 174 24.82 -0.59 4.76
CA LEU A 174 24.92 0.23 3.56
C LEU A 174 26.05 1.25 3.63
N LYS A 175 26.38 1.77 2.46
CA LYS A 175 27.25 2.92 2.26
C LYS A 175 26.74 3.75 1.10
N GLU A 176 26.27 4.96 1.40
CA GLU A 176 25.86 5.93 0.37
C GLU A 176 27.06 6.47 -0.41
N PRO A 177 26.84 7.09 -1.58
CA PRO A 177 27.87 7.82 -2.28
C PRO A 177 28.58 8.80 -1.34
N ARG A 178 29.92 8.83 -1.38
CA ARG A 178 30.79 9.70 -0.56
C ARG A 178 30.84 9.39 0.94
N GLN A 179 30.03 8.46 1.45
CA GLN A 179 30.14 8.01 2.83
C GLN A 179 31.47 7.25 3.02
N ARG A 180 32.18 7.46 4.13
CA ARG A 180 33.48 6.81 4.39
C ARG A 180 33.35 5.44 5.03
N SER A 181 32.48 5.32 6.04
CA SER A 181 32.23 4.11 6.82
C SER A 181 30.91 3.43 6.42
N TRP A 182 30.80 2.14 6.71
CA TRP A 182 29.53 1.41 6.66
C TRP A 182 28.61 1.89 7.78
N ARG A 183 27.30 1.93 7.53
CA ARG A 183 26.28 2.14 8.57
C ARG A 183 25.28 0.99 8.56
N THR A 184 24.80 0.62 9.74
CA THR A 184 23.64 -0.26 9.89
C THR A 184 22.38 0.57 9.73
N ILE A 185 21.39 0.08 8.98
CA ILE A 185 20.03 0.63 9.01
C ILE A 185 19.34 -0.07 10.17
N SER A 186 18.67 0.70 11.03
CA SER A 186 18.04 0.21 12.26
C SER A 186 17.38 -1.16 12.09
N ASP A 187 17.54 -2.02 13.10
CA ASP A 187 17.25 -3.47 13.09
C ASP A 187 15.77 -3.86 12.91
N GLY A 188 14.88 -2.90 12.64
CA GLY A 188 13.46 -3.16 12.35
C GLY A 188 13.15 -3.11 10.87
N GLY A 189 12.56 -4.18 10.33
CA GLY A 189 12.07 -4.28 8.95
C GLY A 189 12.83 -5.26 8.08
N THR A 190 12.34 -5.41 6.85
CA THR A 190 12.88 -6.26 5.80
C THR A 190 13.53 -5.38 4.73
N PHE A 191 14.54 -5.93 4.05
CA PHE A 191 15.36 -5.20 3.09
C PHE A 191 15.35 -5.90 1.75
N LEU A 192 15.02 -5.16 0.68
CA LEU A 192 15.11 -5.63 -0.70
C LEU A 192 16.25 -4.92 -1.42
N MET A 193 17.02 -5.65 -2.21
CA MET A 193 18.11 -5.16 -3.03
C MET A 193 17.76 -5.33 -4.51
N GLN A 194 18.07 -4.33 -5.33
CA GLN A 194 18.06 -4.41 -6.79
C GLN A 194 19.44 -3.96 -7.29
N ASP A 195 20.14 -4.83 -8.00
CA ASP A 195 21.47 -4.52 -8.51
C ASP A 195 21.42 -3.46 -9.62
N ALA A 196 22.43 -2.58 -9.68
CA ALA A 196 22.56 -1.62 -10.76
C ALA A 196 22.80 -2.37 -12.08
N ILE A 197 22.07 -1.99 -13.14
CA ILE A 197 22.32 -2.51 -14.48
C ILE A 197 23.73 -2.06 -14.90
N ALA A 198 24.56 -3.03 -15.27
CA ALA A 198 25.94 -2.84 -15.69
C ALA A 198 26.06 -2.18 -17.07
#